data_AF-A0A3N5NAH4-F1
#
_entry.id   AF-A0A3N5NAH4-F1
#
_cell.length_a   1.000
_cell.length_b   1.000
_cell.length_c   1.000
_cell.angle_alpha   90.00
_cell.angle_beta   90.00
_cell.angle_gamma   90.00
#
_symmetry.space_group_name_H-M   'P 1'
#
loop_
_entity.id
_entity.type
_entity.pdbx_description
1 polymer ?
#
loop_
_entity_poly.entity_id
_entity_poly.type
_entity_poly.pdbx_seq_one_letter_code
_entity_poly.pdbx_strand_id
1 'polypeptide(L)'
;MRTNNKLEIESVDACSPAAKAGLRSGDILLSINAYPLRDVIDFMFSKGSEELEIEFMRNAAKNCVLITTENDEDLGITVKPFKIKTCRNNCIFCFVKQLPKGLRK
;
A
#
# COMPACT_ATOMS: atom_id res chain seq x y z
N MET A 1 -4.55 9.29 -18.60
CA MET A 1 -3.99 9.95 -17.39
C MET A 1 -3.48 8.87 -16.44
N ARG A 2 -2.17 8.61 -16.42
CA ARG A 2 -1.57 7.69 -15.44
C ARG A 2 -1.62 8.38 -14.08
N THR A 3 -2.58 8.03 -13.24
CA THR A 3 -2.54 8.42 -11.83
C THR A 3 -1.31 7.75 -11.24
N ASN A 4 -0.28 8.54 -10.90
CA ASN A 4 0.85 8.10 -10.08
C ASN A 4 0.31 7.81 -8.67
N ASN A 5 -0.40 6.69 -8.52
CA ASN A 5 -0.76 6.15 -7.21
C ASN A 5 0.52 5.53 -6.66
N LYS A 6 1.28 6.36 -5.94
CA LYS A 6 2.46 5.90 -5.21
C LYS A 6 1.99 5.32 -3.89
N LEU A 7 2.44 4.12 -3.56
CA LEU A 7 2.16 3.51 -2.27
C LEU A 7 3.11 4.08 -1.22
N GLU A 8 2.64 5.07 -0.46
CA GLU A 8 3.45 5.72 0.57
C GLU A 8 3.20 5.08 1.93
N ILE A 9 4.27 4.78 2.66
CA ILE A 9 4.20 4.28 4.02
C ILE A 9 3.78 5.42 4.95
N GLU A 10 2.67 5.23 5.68
CA GLU A 10 2.19 6.14 6.71
C GLU A 10 2.95 5.94 8.01
N SER A 11 3.08 4.69 8.46
CA SER A 11 3.81 4.32 9.67
C SER A 11 4.40 2.92 9.57
N VAL A 12 5.45 2.69 10.35
CA VAL A 12 6.10 1.38 10.53
C VAL A 12 6.17 1.10 12.02
N ASP A 13 5.75 -0.09 12.43
CA ASP A 13 5.78 -0.50 13.83
C ASP A 13 7.22 -0.74 14.31
N ALA A 14 7.60 -0.20 15.47
CA ALA A 14 9.00 -0.14 15.90
C ALA A 14 9.67 -1.53 16.11
N CYS A 15 8.87 -2.57 16.36
CA CYS A 15 9.35 -3.94 16.56
C CYS A 15 9.14 -4.85 15.34
N SER A 16 8.69 -4.32 14.21
CA SER A 16 8.34 -5.13 13.04
C SER A 16 9.55 -5.50 12.17
N PRO A 17 9.42 -6.53 11.32
CA PRO A 17 10.43 -6.87 10.32
C PRO A 17 10.78 -5.69 9.41
N ALA A 18 9.81 -4.85 9.04
CA ALA A 18 10.04 -3.66 8.24
C ALA A 18 10.90 -2.60 8.93
N ALA A 19 10.69 -2.37 10.23
CA ALA A 19 11.54 -1.45 11.00
C ALA A 19 12.98 -1.98 11.10
N LYS A 20 13.16 -3.29 11.34
CA LYS A 20 14.47 -3.95 11.38
C LYS A 20 15.20 -3.85 10.03
N ALA A 21 14.46 -3.95 8.93
CA ALA A 21 14.98 -3.76 7.57
C ALA A 21 15.27 -2.29 7.20
N GLY A 22 14.91 -1.34 8.07
CA GLY A 22 15.19 0.08 7.89
C GLY A 22 14.18 0.85 7.05
N LEU A 23 12.99 0.28 6.80
CA LEU A 23 11.85 1.00 6.23
C LEU A 23 11.32 2.04 7.22
N ARG A 24 10.82 3.15 6.70
CA ARG A 24 10.38 4.30 7.48
C ARG A 24 9.12 4.91 6.89
N SER A 25 8.41 5.70 7.69
CA SER A 25 7.33 6.54 7.21
C SER A 25 7.83 7.51 6.13
N GLY A 26 7.01 7.73 5.10
CA GLY A 26 7.33 8.53 3.93
C GLY A 26 8.09 7.81 2.82
N ASP A 27 8.52 6.56 3.03
CA ASP A 27 9.05 5.73 1.94
C ASP A 27 7.93 5.39 0.94
N ILE A 28 8.30 5.39 -0.34
CA ILE A 28 7.38 5.03 -1.42
C ILE A 28 7.74 3.62 -1.90
N LEU A 29 6.85 2.65 -1.68
CA LEU A 29 7.02 1.29 -2.17
C LEU A 29 6.85 1.26 -3.70
N LEU A 30 7.73 0.54 -4.38
CA LEU A 30 7.76 0.41 -5.83
C LEU A 30 7.42 -1.02 -6.27
N SER A 31 8.05 -2.02 -5.65
CA SER A 31 7.85 -3.43 -6.00
C SER A 31 8.15 -4.34 -4.80
N ILE A 32 7.60 -5.54 -4.83
CA ILE A 32 7.92 -6.64 -3.90
C ILE A 32 8.20 -7.89 -4.74
N ASN A 33 9.33 -8.56 -4.53
CA ASN A 33 9.74 -9.77 -5.28
C ASN A 33 9.67 -9.57 -6.80
N ALA A 34 10.16 -8.42 -7.28
CA ALA A 34 10.08 -7.96 -8.68
C ALA A 34 8.64 -7.72 -9.22
N TYR A 35 7.60 -7.84 -8.40
CA TYR A 35 6.23 -7.48 -8.78
C TYR A 35 5.94 -6.00 -8.46
N PRO A 36 5.61 -5.17 -9.46
CA PRO A 36 5.37 -3.75 -9.25
C PRO A 36 4.06 -3.51 -8.51
N LEU A 37 4.13 -2.71 -7.44
CA LEU A 37 2.97 -2.34 -6.63
C LEU A 37 2.28 -1.11 -7.23
N ARG A 38 0.98 -1.23 -7.53
CA ARG A 38 0.15 -0.13 -8.08
C ARG A 38 -0.83 0.40 -7.05
N ASP A 39 -1.29 -0.47 -6.16
CA ASP A 39 -2.21 -0.13 -5.09
C ASP A 39 -1.99 -1.01 -3.84
N VAL A 40 -2.85 -0.79 -2.85
CA VAL A 40 -2.78 -1.47 -1.55
C VAL A 40 -3.16 -2.95 -1.68
N ILE A 41 -3.95 -3.31 -2.69
CA ILE A 41 -4.37 -4.70 -2.92
C ILE A 41 -3.15 -5.50 -3.40
N ASP A 42 -2.36 -4.95 -4.34
CA ASP A 42 -1.10 -5.56 -4.75
C ASP A 42 -0.18 -5.81 -3.54
N PHE A 43 -0.07 -4.80 -2.67
CA PHE A 43 0.75 -4.92 -1.44
C PHE A 43 0.24 -6.01 -0.50
N MET A 44 -1.08 -6.09 -0.27
CA MET A 44 -1.66 -7.14 0.57
C MET A 44 -1.44 -8.54 -0.01
N PHE A 45 -1.49 -8.69 -1.33
CA PHE A 45 -1.27 -9.99 -1.99
C PHE A 45 0.19 -10.44 -1.91
N SER A 46 1.13 -9.50 -2.00
CA SER A 46 2.57 -9.80 -1.99
C SER A 46 3.15 -10.14 -0.62
N LYS A 47 2.40 -10.00 0.49
CA LYS A 47 2.90 -10.25 1.85
C LYS A 47 3.10 -11.73 2.23
N GLY A 48 2.57 -12.68 1.46
CA GLY A 48 2.53 -14.10 1.83
C GLY A 48 3.80 -14.91 1.51
N SER A 49 4.99 -14.32 1.58
CA SER A 49 6.25 -15.02 1.28
C SER A 49 7.22 -14.86 2.43
N GLU A 50 7.97 -15.93 2.75
CA GLU A 50 8.96 -15.94 3.84
C GLU A 50 10.12 -14.97 3.59
N GLU A 51 10.48 -14.78 2.33
CA GLU A 51 11.50 -13.82 1.88
C GLU A 51 10.87 -12.80 0.93
N LEU A 52 11.04 -11.52 1.26
CA LEU A 52 10.45 -10.40 0.59
C LEU A 52 11.54 -9.39 0.21
N GLU A 53 11.84 -9.29 -1.07
CA GLU A 53 12.67 -8.23 -1.62
C GLU A 53 11.78 -7.02 -1.91
N ILE A 54 11.95 -5.95 -1.13
CA ILE A 54 11.15 -4.73 -1.26
C ILE A 54 12.01 -3.63 -1.89
N GLU A 55 11.57 -3.15 -3.06
CA GLU A 55 12.12 -1.94 -3.66
C GLU A 55 11.29 -0.73 -3.23
N PHE A 56 11.96 0.31 -2.76
CA PHE A 56 11.33 1.55 -2.35
C PHE A 56 12.13 2.78 -2.77
N MET A 57 11.48 3.94 -2.74
CA MET A 57 12.07 5.23 -3.06
C MET A 57 12.07 6.12 -1.83
N ARG A 58 13.24 6.66 -1.48
CA ARG A 58 13.46 7.62 -0.39
C ARG A 58 14.27 8.78 -0.93
N ASN A 59 13.80 10.03 -0.77
CA ASN A 59 14.48 11.23 -1.28
C ASN A 59 14.86 11.15 -2.78
N ALA A 60 13.98 10.58 -3.61
CA ALA A 60 14.19 10.32 -5.04
C ALA A 60 15.28 9.27 -5.39
N ALA A 61 15.95 8.68 -4.40
CA ALA A 61 16.84 7.54 -4.60
C ALA A 61 16.05 6.23 -4.47
N LYS A 62 16.31 5.28 -5.37
CA LYS A 62 15.80 3.90 -5.26
C LYS A 62 16.69 3.11 -4.30
N ASN A 63 16.07 2.35 -3.41
CA ASN A 63 16.72 1.46 -2.47
C ASN A 63 16.01 0.10 -2.52
N CYS A 64 16.73 -0.95 -2.15
CA CYS A 64 16.21 -2.30 -2.05
C CYS A 64 16.59 -2.86 -0.69
N VAL A 65 15.64 -3.55 -0.04
CA VAL A 65 15.87 -4.25 1.22
C VAL A 65 15.28 -5.65 1.13
N LEU A 66 15.98 -6.61 1.74
CA LEU A 66 15.49 -7.97 1.87
C LEU A 66 14.96 -8.14 3.28
N ILE A 67 13.71 -8.60 3.40
CA ILE A 67 13.04 -8.85 4.65
C ILE A 67 12.74 -10.35 4.72
N THR A 68 13.18 -10.97 5.80
CA THR A 68 12.81 -12.35 6.13
C THR A 68 11.77 -12.28 7.23
N THR A 69 10.60 -12.87 7.00
CA THR A 69 9.52 -13.00 7.98
C THR A 69 9.49 -14.44 8.49
N GLU A 70 9.51 -14.62 9.81
CA GLU A 70 9.32 -15.93 10.43
C GLU A 70 7.81 -16.15 10.66
N ASN A 71 7.26 -17.29 10.23
CA ASN A 71 5.89 -17.73 10.52
C ASN A 71 4.74 -16.79 10.08
N ASP A 72 4.79 -16.24 8.86
CA ASP A 72 3.74 -15.34 8.32
C ASP A 72 3.47 -14.10 9.21
N GLU A 73 4.46 -13.66 10.00
CA GLU A 73 4.34 -12.42 10.78
C GLU A 73 4.09 -11.20 9.88
N ASP A 74 3.22 -10.28 10.34
CA ASP A 74 2.97 -9.06 9.59
C ASP A 74 4.23 -8.18 9.52
N LEU A 75 4.47 -7.59 8.36
CA LEU A 75 5.58 -6.66 8.12
C LEU A 75 5.51 -5.41 9.02
N GLY A 76 4.35 -5.12 9.64
CA GLY A 76 4.12 -3.94 10.47
C GLY A 76 4.25 -2.65 9.68
N ILE A 77 3.74 -2.65 8.45
CA ILE A 77 3.70 -1.48 7.55
C ILE A 77 2.25 -1.06 7.39
N THR A 78 1.97 0.20 7.73
CA THR A 78 0.71 0.86 7.41
C THR A 78 0.93 1.80 6.24
N VAL A 79 0.15 1.63 5.17
CA VAL A 79 0.23 2.46 3.96
C VAL A 79 -0.90 3.48 3.93
N LYS A 80 -0.62 4.67 3.38
CA LYS A 80 -1.65 5.72 3.25
C LYS A 80 -2.82 5.22 2.40
N PRO A 81 -4.06 5.48 2.82
CA PRO A 81 -5.23 5.12 2.02
C PRO A 81 -5.20 5.88 0.69
N PHE A 82 -5.35 5.15 -0.42
CA PHE A 82 -5.48 5.78 -1.72
C PHE A 82 -6.85 6.45 -1.85
N LYS A 83 -6.89 7.59 -2.53
CA LYS A 83 -8.15 8.29 -2.76
C LYS A 83 -8.98 7.53 -3.77
N ILE A 84 -10.04 6.87 -3.30
CA ILE A 84 -11.02 6.22 -4.16
C ILE A 84 -11.68 7.30 -5.01
N LYS A 85 -11.73 7.09 -6.33
CA LYS A 85 -12.42 8.01 -7.24
C LYS A 85 -13.92 7.90 -7.00
N THR A 86 -14.54 9.00 -6.60
CA THR A 86 -16.00 9.06 -6.52
C THR A 86 -16.58 9.23 -7.91
N CYS A 87 -17.54 8.36 -8.25
CA CYS A 87 -18.27 8.47 -9.52
C CYS A 87 -19.08 9.78 -9.51
N ARG A 88 -18.87 10.62 -10.53
CA ARG A 88 -19.59 11.89 -10.69
C ARG A 88 -20.78 11.79 -11.66
N ASN A 89 -21.07 10.61 -12.18
CA ASN A 89 -22.17 10.43 -13.11
C ASN A 89 -23.51 10.43 -12.35
N ASN A 90 -24.48 11.20 -12.84
CA ASN A 90 -25.79 11.35 -12.22
C ASN A 90 -26.80 10.34 -12.79
N CYS A 91 -26.43 9.07 -12.82
CA CYS A 91 -27.29 8.03 -13.40
C CYS A 91 -28.58 7.84 -12.59
N ILE A 92 -29.69 7.57 -13.29
CA ILE A 92 -30.97 7.18 -12.67
C ILE A 92 -30.87 5.88 -11.85
N PHE A 93 -29.92 5.00 -12.20
CA PHE A 93 -29.63 3.73 -11.52
C PHE A 93 -28.38 3.80 -10.61
N CYS A 94 -28.03 4.98 -10.09
CA CYS A 94 -26.83 5.14 -9.27
C CYS A 94 -26.99 4.47 -7.88
N PHE A 95 -26.36 3.31 -7.68
CA PHE A 95 -26.39 2.57 -6.40
C PHE A 95 -25.90 3.40 -5.20
N VAL A 96 -24.88 4.23 -5.38
CA VAL A 96 -24.37 5.13 -4.31
C VAL A 96 -25.45 6.15 -3.91
N LYS A 97 -26.23 6.68 -4.86
CA LYS A 97 -27.35 7.59 -4.56
C LYS A 97 -28.59 6.85 -4.05
N GLN A 98 -28.73 5.57 -4.33
CA GLN A 98 -29.82 4.75 -3.80
C GLN A 98 -29.60 4.30 -2.36
N LEU A 99 -28.36 4.37 -1.84
CA LEU A 99 -28.08 4.10 -0.42
C LEU A 99 -28.96 4.95 0.51
N PRO A 100 -29.45 4.40 1.64
CA PRO A 100 -30.19 5.14 2.65
C PRO A 100 -29.45 6.38 3.16
N LYS A 101 -30.20 7.35 3.70
CA LYS A 101 -29.61 8.56 4.30
C LYS A 101 -28.66 8.16 5.43
N GLY A 102 -27.45 8.73 5.43
CA GLY A 102 -26.40 8.43 6.42
C GLY A 102 -25.31 7.48 5.94
N LEU A 103 -25.56 6.68 4.89
CA LEU A 103 -24.60 5.71 4.34
C LEU A 103 -23.87 6.20 3.08
N ARG A 104 -24.04 7.48 2.72
CA ARG A 104 -23.41 8.12 1.56
C ARG A 104 -22.24 9.00 2.01
N LYS A 105 -21.24 8.43 2.67
CA LYS A 105 -20.03 9.15 3.10
C LYS A 105 -18.79 8.49 2.52
#